data_AF-A0A4Q2A8X4-F1
#
_entry.id   AF-A0A4Q2A8X4-F1
#
_cell.length_a   1.000
_cell.length_b   1.000
_cell.length_c   1.000
_cell.angle_alpha   90.00
_cell.angle_beta   90.00
_cell.angle_gamma   90.00
#
_symmetry.space_group_name_H-M   'P 1'
#
loop_
_entity.id
_entity.type
_entity.pdbx_description
1 polymer ?
#
loop_
_entity_poly.entity_id
_entity_poly.type
_entity_poly.pdbx_seq_one_letter_code
_entity_poly.pdbx_strand_id
1 'polypeptide(L)' 'MSHAIYRSESGNQTVSPADKSDTAALDTLALVALARDAGMLVILDGQIGRERYESVTGSISTLARFAQALQLSALKAA' A
#
# COMPACT_ATOMS: atom_id res chain seq x y z
N MET A 1 -56.81 4.69 9.28
CA MET A 1 -56.17 4.32 8.00
C MET A 1 -54.67 4.51 8.18
N SER A 2 -53.95 3.39 8.25
CA SER A 2 -52.48 3.29 8.35
C SER A 2 -51.81 3.75 7.05
N HIS A 3 -50.59 4.33 7.12
CA HIS A 3 -49.50 4.36 6.12
C HIS A 3 -48.61 5.58 6.43
N ALA A 4 -47.28 5.57 6.41
CA ALA A 4 -46.23 4.57 6.47
C ALA A 4 -44.98 5.37 6.90
N ILE A 5 -44.24 4.91 7.90
CA ILE A 5 -42.93 5.49 8.25
C ILE A 5 -41.98 5.13 7.09
N TYR A 6 -41.52 6.13 6.35
CA TYR A 6 -40.48 5.93 5.35
C TYR A 6 -39.18 5.58 6.07
N ARG A 7 -38.79 4.32 5.94
CA ARG A 7 -37.54 3.73 6.42
C ARG A 7 -36.64 3.50 5.20
N SER A 8 -35.34 3.65 5.44
CA SER A 8 -34.23 3.15 4.62
C SER A 8 -33.77 4.05 3.48
N GLU A 9 -32.99 5.07 3.83
CA GLU A 9 -31.78 5.35 3.06
C GLU A 9 -30.73 4.37 3.57
N SER A 10 -30.73 3.17 2.98
CA SER A 10 -29.65 2.20 3.08
C SER A 10 -28.37 2.95 2.74
N GLY A 11 -27.51 3.15 3.74
CA GLY A 11 -26.21 3.75 3.58
C GLY A 11 -25.47 3.03 2.48
N ASN A 12 -25.50 3.62 1.29
CA ASN A 12 -24.64 3.26 0.20
C ASN A 12 -23.26 3.71 0.68
N GLN A 13 -22.58 2.84 1.42
CA GLN A 13 -21.19 3.00 1.80
C GLN A 13 -20.39 2.88 0.51
N THR A 14 -20.46 3.98 -0.25
CA THR A 14 -19.56 4.30 -1.32
C THR A 14 -18.20 4.35 -0.66
N VAL A 15 -17.48 3.23 -0.77
CA VAL A 15 -16.04 3.14 -0.51
C VAL A 15 -15.43 4.29 -1.29
N SER A 16 -15.20 5.39 -0.58
CA SER A 16 -14.72 6.62 -1.15
C SER A 16 -13.34 6.32 -1.75
N PRO A 17 -13.02 6.84 -2.95
CA PRO A 17 -11.72 6.59 -3.57
C PRO A 17 -10.53 7.07 -2.72
N ALA A 18 -10.78 7.91 -1.69
CA ALA A 18 -9.79 8.32 -0.70
C ALA A 18 -9.25 7.16 0.15
N ASP A 19 -10.09 6.20 0.55
CA ASP A 19 -9.73 5.11 1.48
C ASP A 19 -8.80 4.07 0.83
N LYS A 20 -9.00 3.82 -0.48
CA LYS A 20 -8.11 2.97 -1.27
C LYS A 20 -6.74 3.58 -1.49
N SER A 21 -6.66 4.91 -1.60
CA SER A 21 -5.38 5.59 -1.82
C SER A 21 -4.50 5.56 -0.58
N ASP A 22 -5.12 5.61 0.61
CA ASP A 22 -4.40 5.59 1.89
C ASP A 22 -3.83 4.20 2.17
N THR A 23 -4.62 3.14 1.89
CA THR A 23 -4.15 1.74 1.99
C THR A 23 -2.99 1.47 1.03
N ALA A 24 -3.10 1.88 -0.24
CA ALA A 24 -2.03 1.68 -1.23
C ALA A 24 -0.75 2.47 -0.89
N ALA A 25 -0.90 3.65 -0.27
CA ALA A 25 0.25 4.42 0.21
C ALA A 25 0.96 3.72 1.38
N LEU A 26 0.19 3.14 2.32
CA LEU A 26 0.72 2.33 3.41
C LEU A 26 1.47 1.08 2.88
N ASP A 27 0.91 0.40 1.87
CA ASP A 27 1.54 -0.76 1.24
C ASP A 27 2.88 -0.39 0.58
N THR A 28 2.94 0.78 -0.05
CA THR A 28 4.17 1.29 -0.67
C THR A 28 5.23 1.62 0.38
N LEU A 29 4.85 2.25 1.50
CA LEU A 29 5.76 2.54 2.61
C LEU A 29 6.31 1.25 3.25
N ALA A 30 5.47 0.23 3.41
CA ALA A 30 5.89 -1.08 3.92
C ALA A 30 6.90 -1.76 2.96
N LEU A 31 6.67 -1.66 1.65
CA LEU A 31 7.58 -2.19 0.64
C LEU A 31 8.96 -1.52 0.68
N VAL A 32 8.99 -0.19 0.84
CA VAL A 32 10.22 0.59 0.96
C VAL A 32 10.97 0.24 2.25
N ALA A 33 10.26 0.09 3.37
CA ALA A 33 10.86 -0.34 4.63
C ALA A 33 11.53 -1.71 4.48
N LEU A 34 10.85 -2.66 3.84
CA LEU A 34 11.39 -3.98 3.57
C LEU A 34 12.67 -3.94 2.71
N ALA A 35 12.72 -3.06 1.71
CA ALA A 35 13.92 -2.87 0.90
C ALA A 35 15.10 -2.34 1.75
N ARG A 36 14.85 -1.38 2.64
CA ARG A 36 15.86 -0.84 3.55
C ARG A 36 16.37 -1.92 4.51
N ASP A 37 15.48 -2.71 5.08
CA ASP A 37 15.84 -3.82 5.99
C ASP A 37 16.67 -4.90 5.29
N ALA A 38 16.41 -5.14 4.00
CA ALA A 38 17.21 -6.05 3.18
C ALA A 38 18.62 -5.51 2.83
N GLY A 39 18.92 -4.27 3.18
CA GLY A 39 20.17 -3.58 2.89
C GLY A 39 20.20 -2.90 1.53
N MET A 40 19.05 -2.67 0.90
CA MET A 40 18.96 -1.89 -0.33
C MET A 40 19.05 -0.40 -0.02
N LEU A 41 19.72 0.33 -0.89
CA LEU A 41 19.80 1.78 -0.84
C LEU A 41 18.60 2.38 -1.59
N VAL A 42 17.76 3.10 -0.87
CA VAL A 42 16.61 3.80 -1.42
C VAL A 42 16.95 5.29 -1.54
N ILE A 43 17.22 5.73 -2.77
CA ILE A 43 17.60 7.09 -3.12
C ILE A 43 16.53 7.63 -4.06
N LEU A 44 15.54 8.31 -3.54
CA LEU A 44 14.78 9.39 -4.18
C LEU A 44 13.43 9.51 -3.54
N ASP A 45 13.01 10.76 -3.47
CA ASP A 45 11.63 11.15 -3.27
C ASP A 45 11.28 12.10 -4.42
N GLY A 46 11.19 11.54 -5.63
CA GLY A 46 10.86 12.30 -6.84
C GLY A 46 9.36 12.26 -7.06
N GLN A 47 8.73 13.40 -7.33
CA GLN A 47 7.31 13.43 -7.70
C GLN A 47 7.17 13.95 -9.13
N ILE A 48 6.52 13.17 -9.99
CA ILE A 48 6.14 13.59 -11.34
C ILE A 48 4.61 13.58 -11.40
N GLY A 49 4.01 14.78 -11.51
CA GLY A 49 2.57 14.94 -11.41
C GLY A 49 2.05 14.54 -10.03
N ARG A 50 1.18 13.52 -9.97
CA ARG A 50 0.61 12.97 -8.72
C ARG A 50 1.31 11.71 -8.24
N GLU A 51 2.31 11.22 -8.97
CA GLU A 51 2.99 9.96 -8.68
C GLU A 51 4.34 10.21 -8.03
N ARG A 52 4.60 9.46 -6.95
CA ARG A 52 5.84 9.47 -6.18
C ARG A 52 6.72 8.31 -6.63
N TYR A 53 7.99 8.58 -6.85
CA TYR A 53 8.99 7.65 -7.33
C TYR A 53 10.12 7.54 -6.33
N GLU A 54 10.46 6.31 -5.99
CA GLU A 54 11.63 5.97 -5.19
C GLU A 54 12.54 5.06 -6.01
N SER A 55 13.84 5.36 -6.08
CA SER A 55 14.80 4.44 -6.72
C SER A 55 15.43 3.54 -5.66
N VAL A 56 15.34 2.24 -5.88
CA VAL A 56 15.89 1.21 -5.00
C VAL A 56 17.06 0.54 -5.72
N THR A 57 18.24 0.59 -5.12
CA THR A 57 19.48 0.05 -5.71
C THR A 57 20.27 -0.77 -4.69
N GLY A 58 21.05 -1.74 -5.13
CA GLY A 58 21.81 -2.62 -4.23
C GLY A 58 22.54 -3.73 -4.98
N SER A 59 23.27 -4.57 -4.25
CA SER A 59 23.89 -5.77 -4.83
C SER A 59 22.85 -6.86 -5.12
N ILE A 60 23.23 -7.86 -5.92
CA ILE A 60 22.37 -9.04 -6.12
C ILE A 60 22.10 -9.78 -4.80
N SER A 61 23.05 -9.77 -3.87
CA SER A 61 22.86 -10.39 -2.55
C SER A 61 21.83 -9.67 -1.69
N THR A 62 21.74 -8.34 -1.73
CA THR A 62 20.68 -7.59 -1.03
C THR A 62 19.34 -7.76 -1.71
N LEU A 63 19.31 -7.85 -3.05
CA LEU A 63 18.08 -8.16 -3.81
C LEU A 63 17.52 -9.54 -3.43
N ALA A 64 18.39 -10.56 -3.29
CA ALA A 64 17.96 -11.90 -2.88
C ALA A 64 17.34 -11.91 -1.47
N ARG A 65 17.91 -11.15 -0.52
CA ARG A 65 17.33 -11.00 0.83
C ARG A 65 15.98 -10.30 0.80
N PHE A 66 15.84 -9.25 -0.01
CA PHE A 66 14.57 -8.55 -0.19
C PHE A 66 13.48 -9.50 -0.71
N ALA A 67 13.77 -10.28 -1.74
CA ALA A 67 12.81 -11.23 -2.30
C ALA A 67 12.34 -12.27 -1.27
N GLN A 68 13.26 -12.80 -0.44
CA GLN A 68 12.91 -13.72 0.64
C GLN A 68 12.02 -13.06 1.70
N ALA A 69 12.38 -11.84 2.11
CA ALA A 69 11.60 -11.09 3.09
C ALA A 69 10.20 -10.74 2.56
N LEU A 70 10.07 -10.46 1.26
CA LEU A 70 8.78 -10.17 0.62
C LEU A 70 7.88 -11.41 0.60
N GLN A 71 8.43 -12.57 0.26
CA GLN A 71 7.68 -13.83 0.26
C GLN A 71 7.18 -14.19 1.67
N LEU A 72 8.02 -14.02 2.70
CA LEU A 72 7.62 -14.24 4.09
C LEU A 72 6.54 -13.26 4.55
N SER A 73 6.64 -11.99 4.13
CA SER A 73 5.65 -10.97 4.46
C SER A 73 4.29 -11.25 3.81
N ALA A 74 4.28 -11.69 2.55
CA ALA A 74 3.06 -12.08 1.84
C ALA A 74 2.36 -13.28 2.51
N LEU A 75 3.12 -14.26 2.99
CA LEU A 75 2.59 -15.41 3.72
C LEU A 75 1.98 -15.02 5.07
N LYS A 76 2.50 -13.98 5.73
CA LYS A 76 1.95 -13.48 7.00
C LYS A 76 0.64 -12.70 6.83
N ALA A 77 0.42 -12.15 5.63
CA ALA A 77 -0.77 -11.36 5.30
C ALA A 77 -1.94 -12.20 4.74
N ALA A 78 -1.71 -13.48 4.42
CA ALA A 78 -2.71 -14.44 3.94
C ALA A 78 -3.36 -15.22 5.09
#